data_AF-A0A7Y6UGF4-F1
#
_entry.id   AF-A0A7Y6UGF4-F1
#
_cell.length_a   1.000
_cell.length_b   1.000
_cell.length_c   1.000
_cell.angle_alpha   90.00
_cell.angle_beta   90.00
_cell.angle_gamma   90.00
#
_symmetry.space_group_name_H-M   'P 1'
#
loop_
_entity.id
_entity.type
_entity.pdbx_description
1 polymer ?
#
loop_
_entity_poly.entity_id
_entity_poly.type
_entity_poly.pdbx_seq_one_letter_code
_entity_poly.pdbx_strand_id
1 'polypeptide(L)'
;MRIAPTLQGAFYVVAGLWPVVHHKSFELVTGKKKEPWLVQTMGALIAAVGVTLLVGARERSRSARTLGIASAAVLGGADLVFVGQRRISPVYLGDAAAEAALIATWLLGD
;
A
#
# COMPACT_ATOMS: atom_id res chain seq x y z
N MET A 1 -8.62 -0.53 18.87
CA MET A 1 -9.24 -1.80 18.39
C MET A 1 -8.29 -2.24 17.29
N ARG A 2 -7.77 -3.49 17.20
CA ARG A 2 -6.63 -3.86 16.29
C ARG A 2 -6.90 -3.74 14.77
N ILE A 3 -7.93 -3.02 14.38
CA ILE A 3 -8.53 -2.98 13.06
C ILE A 3 -7.59 -2.29 12.06
N ALA A 4 -7.04 -1.13 12.39
CA ALA A 4 -6.16 -0.39 11.48
C ALA A 4 -4.92 -1.20 11.02
N PRO A 5 -4.09 -1.76 11.92
CA PRO A 5 -2.93 -2.55 11.49
C PRO A 5 -3.32 -3.85 10.76
N THR A 6 -4.45 -4.47 11.13
CA THR A 6 -4.91 -5.69 10.47
C THR A 6 -5.44 -5.42 9.06
N LEU A 7 -6.26 -4.39 8.87
CA LEU A 7 -6.79 -4.02 7.56
C LEU A 7 -5.68 -3.56 6.62
N GLN A 8 -4.85 -2.61 7.06
CA GLN A 8 -3.74 -2.13 6.24
C GLN A 8 -2.74 -3.25 5.94
N GLY A 9 -2.40 -4.06 6.94
CA GLY A 9 -1.47 -5.16 6.78
C GLY A 9 -1.94 -6.19 5.75
N ALA A 10 -3.22 -6.58 5.81
CA ALA A 10 -3.81 -7.49 4.83
C ALA A 10 -3.86 -6.87 3.43
N PHE A 11 -4.26 -5.61 3.32
CA PHE A 11 -4.30 -4.88 2.05
C PHE A 11 -2.90 -4.83 1.40
N TYR A 12 -1.87 -4.42 2.13
CA TYR A 12 -0.50 -4.34 1.64
C TYR A 12 0.08 -5.70 1.23
N VAL A 13 -0.19 -6.77 1.99
CA VAL A 13 0.25 -8.12 1.60
C VAL A 13 -0.38 -8.53 0.28
N VAL A 14 -1.69 -8.37 0.13
CA VAL A 14 -2.40 -8.77 -1.10
C VAL A 14 -1.97 -7.92 -2.29
N ALA A 15 -2.02 -6.59 -2.14
CA ALA A 15 -1.66 -5.65 -3.21
C ALA A 15 -0.18 -5.78 -3.60
N GLY A 16 0.72 -5.90 -2.61
CA GLY A 16 2.15 -6.03 -2.84
C GLY A 16 2.57 -7.35 -3.47
N LEU A 17 1.92 -8.47 -3.13
CA LEU A 17 2.21 -9.77 -3.74
C LEU A 17 1.61 -9.95 -5.13
N TRP A 18 0.58 -9.20 -5.51
CA TRP A 18 -0.06 -9.30 -6.83
C TRP A 18 0.93 -9.20 -8.01
N PRO A 19 1.80 -8.17 -8.13
CA PRO A 19 2.75 -8.11 -9.23
C PRO A 19 3.81 -9.21 -9.18
N VAL A 20 4.11 -9.77 -8.00
CA VAL A 20 5.08 -10.86 -7.80
C VAL A 20 4.50 -12.18 -8.29
N VAL A 21 3.24 -12.48 -7.91
CA VAL A 21 2.57 -13.73 -8.26
C VAL A 21 2.10 -13.73 -9.71
N HIS A 22 1.55 -12.59 -10.18
CA HIS A 22 0.97 -12.52 -11.52
C HIS A 22 1.09 -11.12 -12.14
N HIS A 23 2.30 -10.75 -12.56
CA HIS A 23 2.62 -9.45 -13.16
C HIS A 23 1.67 -9.01 -14.30
N LYS A 24 1.32 -9.91 -15.23
CA LYS A 24 0.41 -9.58 -16.34
C LYS A 24 -0.98 -9.12 -15.87
N SER A 25 -1.47 -9.67 -14.75
CA SER A 25 -2.79 -9.33 -14.21
C SER A 25 -2.73 -7.96 -13.54
N PHE A 26 -1.65 -7.68 -12.84
CA PHE A 26 -1.37 -6.37 -12.30
C PHE A 26 -1.28 -5.28 -13.39
N GLU A 27 -0.58 -5.55 -14.49
CA GLU A 27 -0.49 -4.59 -15.61
C GLU A 27 -1.81 -4.38 -16.34
N LEU A 28 -2.67 -5.40 -16.41
CA LEU A 28 -4.01 -5.26 -17.00
C LEU A 28 -4.85 -4.21 -16.27
N VAL A 29 -4.65 -4.05 -14.96
CA VAL A 29 -5.38 -3.08 -14.14
C VAL A 29 -4.63 -1.75 -14.04
N THR A 30 -3.31 -1.80 -13.86
CA THR A 30 -2.49 -0.60 -13.54
C THR A 30 -1.80 0.03 -14.75
N GLY A 31 -1.94 -0.58 -15.92
CA GLY A 31 -1.24 -0.22 -17.14
C GLY A 31 0.18 -0.80 -17.23
N LYS A 32 0.70 -0.89 -18.46
CA LYS A 32 2.03 -1.44 -18.75
C LYS A 32 3.14 -0.73 -17.99
N LYS A 33 4.10 -1.50 -17.48
CA LYS A 33 5.25 -1.04 -16.71
C LYS A 33 6.53 -1.29 -17.51
N LYS A 34 7.41 -0.30 -17.53
CA LYS A 34 8.68 -0.39 -18.27
C LYS A 34 9.65 -1.38 -17.62
N GLU A 35 9.67 -1.41 -16.29
CA GLU A 35 10.61 -2.17 -15.48
C GLU A 35 9.85 -3.16 -14.57
N PRO A 36 9.52 -4.38 -15.05
CA PRO A 36 8.78 -5.36 -14.27
C PRO A 36 9.44 -5.73 -12.94
N TRP A 37 10.78 -5.83 -12.93
CA TRP A 37 11.54 -6.18 -11.73
C TRP A 37 11.37 -5.14 -10.62
N LEU A 38 11.36 -3.84 -10.97
CA LEU A 38 11.21 -2.76 -10.00
C LEU A 38 9.83 -2.80 -9.33
N VAL A 39 8.79 -3.09 -10.12
CA VAL A 39 7.41 -3.23 -9.62
C VAL A 39 7.29 -4.43 -8.69
N GLN A 40 7.91 -5.56 -9.04
CA GLN A 40 7.92 -6.75 -8.19
C GLN A 40 8.68 -6.51 -6.89
N THR A 41 9.84 -5.85 -6.93
CA THR A 41 10.61 -5.51 -5.74
C THR A 41 9.86 -4.54 -4.84
N MET A 42 9.26 -3.48 -5.41
CA MET A 42 8.45 -2.54 -4.65
C MET A 42 7.22 -3.23 -4.04
N GLY A 43 6.53 -4.08 -4.82
CA GLY A 43 5.41 -4.88 -4.33
C GLY A 43 5.82 -5.81 -3.17
N ALA A 44 6.95 -6.52 -3.29
CA ALA A 44 7.47 -7.36 -2.22
C ALA A 44 7.83 -6.56 -0.96
N LEU A 45 8.38 -5.34 -1.12
CA LEU A 45 8.65 -4.44 0.00
C LEU A 45 7.35 -3.99 0.69
N ILE A 46 6.32 -3.59 -0.08
CA ILE A 46 5.00 -3.23 0.45
C ILE A 46 4.40 -4.42 1.20
N ALA A 47 4.50 -5.64 0.65
CA ALA A 47 4.05 -6.85 1.33
C ALA A 47 4.80 -7.09 2.65
N ALA A 48 6.11 -6.86 2.70
CA ALA A 48 6.90 -6.97 3.93
C ALA A 48 6.48 -5.95 5.01
N VAL A 49 6.14 -4.72 4.61
CA VAL A 49 5.51 -3.73 5.50
C VAL A 49 4.17 -4.27 6.01
N GLY A 50 3.34 -4.83 5.12
CA GLY A 50 2.07 -5.44 5.49
C GLY A 50 2.19 -6.55 6.52
N VAL A 51 3.16 -7.47 6.35
CA VAL A 51 3.47 -8.52 7.35
C VAL A 51 3.87 -7.90 8.69
N THR A 52 4.70 -6.85 8.67
CA THR A 52 5.12 -6.15 9.88
C THR A 52 3.95 -5.51 10.62
N LEU A 53 2.98 -4.94 9.89
CA LEU A 53 1.74 -4.40 10.47
C LEU A 53 0.87 -5.50 11.08
N LEU A 54 0.74 -6.65 10.41
CA LEU A 54 0.00 -7.81 10.94
C LEU A 54 0.63 -8.37 12.23
N VAL A 55 1.96 -8.41 12.32
CA VAL A 55 2.67 -8.78 13.55
C VAL A 55 2.46 -7.71 14.62
N GLY A 56 2.65 -6.44 14.28
CA GLY A 56 2.49 -5.30 15.18
C GLY A 56 1.07 -5.11 15.74
N ALA A 57 0.05 -5.60 15.01
CA ALA A 57 -1.33 -5.66 15.49
C ALA A 57 -1.45 -6.43 16.82
N ARG A 58 -0.57 -7.42 17.06
CA ARG A 58 -0.59 -8.25 18.26
C ARG A 58 -0.12 -7.52 19.52
N GLU A 59 0.63 -6.43 19.37
CA GLU A 59 1.38 -5.81 20.47
C GLU A 59 1.03 -4.34 20.76
N ARG A 60 0.06 -3.74 20.04
CA ARG A 60 -0.25 -2.28 20.12
C ARG A 60 1.01 -1.40 19.98
N SER A 61 1.85 -1.75 19.01
CA SER A 61 3.13 -1.09 18.80
C SER A 61 2.96 0.34 18.25
N ARG A 62 3.51 1.34 18.95
CA ARG A 62 3.63 2.72 18.43
C ARG A 62 4.44 2.78 17.13
N SER A 63 5.42 1.89 16.98
CA SER A 63 6.19 1.76 15.74
C SER A 63 5.32 1.26 14.60
N ALA A 64 4.38 0.33 14.85
CA ALA A 64 3.43 -0.12 13.83
C ALA A 64 2.48 1.01 13.38
N ARG A 65 1.99 1.84 14.31
CA ARG A 65 1.20 3.03 13.96
C ARG A 65 1.99 4.01 13.10
N THR A 66 3.22 4.29 13.49
CA THR A 66 4.10 5.22 12.74
C THR A 66 4.39 4.66 11.34
N LEU A 67 4.73 3.38 11.24
CA LEU A 67 4.98 2.70 9.97
C LEU A 67 3.73 2.70 9.07
N GLY A 68 2.56 2.39 9.64
CA GLY A 68 1.29 2.36 8.91
C GLY A 68 0.93 3.71 8.32
N ILE A 69 0.92 4.77 9.15
CA ILE A 69 0.60 6.12 8.67
C ILE A 69 1.65 6.62 7.67
N ALA A 70 2.94 6.45 7.97
CA ALA A 70 4.02 6.96 7.12
C ALA A 70 4.05 6.26 5.75
N SER A 71 3.87 4.94 5.72
CA SER A 71 3.82 4.19 4.45
C SER A 71 2.62 4.61 3.60
N ALA A 72 1.42 4.69 4.19
CA ALA A 72 0.22 5.10 3.47
C ALA A 72 0.33 6.53 2.93
N ALA A 73 0.88 7.45 3.72
CA ALA A 73 1.10 8.83 3.30
C ALA A 73 2.08 8.93 2.12
N VAL A 74 3.16 8.14 2.14
CA VAL A 74 4.14 8.11 1.05
C VAL A 74 3.54 7.50 -0.22
N LEU A 75 2.84 6.36 -0.11
CA LEU A 75 2.23 5.68 -1.25
C LEU A 75 1.13 6.53 -1.89
N GLY A 76 0.14 6.95 -1.11
CA GLY A 76 -0.94 7.80 -1.62
C GLY A 76 -0.45 9.17 -2.09
N GLY A 77 0.56 9.75 -1.43
CA GLY A 77 1.19 10.99 -1.87
C GLY A 77 1.90 10.83 -3.22
N ALA A 78 2.65 9.73 -3.41
CA ALA A 78 3.31 9.43 -4.67
C ALA A 78 2.28 9.25 -5.80
N ASP A 79 1.16 8.57 -5.54
CA ASP A 79 0.09 8.40 -6.52
C ASP A 79 -0.50 9.74 -6.96
N LEU A 80 -0.87 10.59 -6.02
CA LEU A 80 -1.42 11.92 -6.33
C LEU A 80 -0.43 12.76 -7.14
N VAL A 81 0.84 12.77 -6.74
CA VAL A 81 1.89 13.54 -7.43
C VAL A 81 2.09 13.02 -8.85
N PHE A 82 2.25 11.71 -9.04
CA PHE A 82 2.58 11.15 -10.35
C PHE A 82 1.37 11.05 -11.28
N VAL A 83 0.14 10.91 -10.75
CA VAL A 83 -1.09 11.08 -11.54
C VAL A 83 -1.22 12.54 -11.99
N GLY A 84 -1.00 13.51 -11.10
CA GLY A 84 -1.05 14.94 -11.43
C GLY A 84 -0.03 15.34 -12.51
N GLN A 85 1.14 14.71 -12.50
CA GLN A 85 2.17 14.85 -13.55
C GLN A 85 1.87 14.05 -14.83
N ARG A 86 0.76 13.29 -14.88
CA ARG A 86 0.39 12.38 -15.98
C ARG A 86 1.46 11.33 -16.30
N ARG A 87 2.24 10.92 -15.29
CA ARG A 87 3.27 9.87 -15.44
C ARG A 87 2.71 8.46 -15.25
N ILE A 88 1.65 8.33 -14.47
CA ILE A 88 0.96 7.06 -14.20
C ILE A 88 -0.54 7.17 -14.49
N SER A 89 -1.20 6.02 -14.63
CA SER A 89 -2.63 5.91 -14.95
C SER A 89 -3.50 6.57 -13.86
N PRO A 90 -4.61 7.24 -14.21
CA PRO A 90 -5.59 7.75 -13.24
C PRO A 90 -6.19 6.67 -12.31
N VAL A 91 -6.06 5.38 -12.65
CA VAL A 91 -6.52 4.28 -11.80
C VAL A 91 -5.87 4.31 -10.40
N TYR A 92 -4.67 4.89 -10.30
CA TYR A 92 -3.95 5.07 -9.02
C TYR A 92 -4.61 6.10 -8.09
N LEU A 93 -5.57 6.90 -8.56
CA LEU A 93 -6.39 7.71 -7.64
C LEU A 93 -7.26 6.83 -6.73
N GLY A 94 -7.64 5.64 -7.20
CA GLY A 94 -8.33 4.65 -6.36
C GLY A 94 -7.42 4.13 -5.24
N ASP A 95 -6.13 3.93 -5.54
CA ASP A 95 -5.13 3.53 -4.56
C ASP A 95 -4.86 4.66 -3.55
N ALA A 96 -4.68 5.89 -4.02
CA ALA A 96 -4.57 7.07 -3.17
C ALA A 96 -5.78 7.24 -2.23
N ALA A 97 -6.99 6.94 -2.70
CA ALA A 97 -8.20 6.97 -1.88
C ALA A 97 -8.21 5.84 -0.84
N ALA A 98 -7.73 4.64 -1.20
CA ALA A 98 -7.55 3.54 -0.26
C ALA A 98 -6.53 3.91 0.83
N GLU A 99 -5.40 4.50 0.46
CA GLU A 99 -4.37 4.95 1.41
C GLU A 99 -4.90 6.05 2.35
N ALA A 100 -5.66 7.00 1.84
CA ALA A 100 -6.32 8.02 2.66
C ALA A 100 -7.32 7.39 3.66
N ALA A 101 -8.10 6.40 3.22
CA ALA A 101 -9.02 5.67 4.08
C ALA A 101 -8.26 4.89 5.17
N LEU A 102 -7.14 4.25 4.84
CA LEU A 102 -6.29 3.56 5.79
C LEU A 102 -5.71 4.51 6.85
N ILE A 103 -5.21 5.68 6.44
CA ILE A 103 -4.79 6.73 7.39
C ILE A 103 -5.95 7.12 8.30
N ALA A 104 -7.15 7.32 7.75
CA ALA A 104 -8.32 7.63 8.57
C ALA A 104 -8.62 6.51 9.59
N THR A 105 -8.45 5.23 9.23
CA THR A 105 -8.59 4.14 10.20
C THR A 105 -7.61 4.22 11.36
N TRP A 106 -6.38 4.71 11.16
CA TRP A 106 -5.41 4.93 12.26
C TRP A 106 -5.68 6.16 13.11
N LEU A 107 -6.34 7.16 12.56
CA LEU A 107 -6.66 8.40 13.26
C LEU A 107 -7.96 8.28 14.05
N LEU A 108 -8.94 7.56 13.50
CA LEU A 108 -10.29 7.38 14.05
C LEU A 108 -10.43 6.07 14.82
N GLY A 109 -9.63 5.06 14.46
CA GLY A 109 -9.75 3.67 14.90
C GLY A 109 -8.48 3.16 15.56
N ASP A 110 -7.97 3.90 16.55
CA ASP A 110 -7.16 3.35 17.65
C ASP A 110 -7.11 4.30 18.86
#